data_AF-A0A922MIX2-F1
#
_entry.id   AF-A0A922MIX2-F1
#
_cell.length_a   1.000
_cell.length_b   1.000
_cell.length_c   1.000
_cell.angle_alpha   90.00
_cell.angle_beta   90.00
_cell.angle_gamma   90.00
#
_symmetry.space_group_name_H-M   'P 1'
#
loop_
_entity.id
_entity.type
_entity.pdbx_description
1 polymer ?
#
loop_
_entity_poly.entity_id
_entity_poly.type
_entity_poly.pdbx_seq_one_letter_code
_entity_poly.pdbx_strand_id
1 'polypeptide(L)'
;MRTQNALSRSQESAEAHEMRLSIDRERHAKSRASETYTQRETRLSSQRSRTDAARSYESVEARQIRLECDRERHADSRASETYTQREARLCLQRSRASFSRSIEDDEERETRSRRDRSQHALSRSLETDEQREERRAAARQRYHELLGDASTHLSQERDRIQEIRGTWSDEQRAAQVEQDRLRRNVNQLSTSDEESTVYDIEEQPWLNKEGSGFMYNVAINYAAYGDIGALEEVCAHCQARKWKGEPNGMCCASVKKAMSEIAYDLREILTFLLYACPLIETPS
;
A
#
# COMPACT_ATOMS: atom_id res chain seq x y z
N MET A 1 -4.66 -49.25 50.27
CA MET A 1 -3.98 -49.17 48.96
C MET A 1 -3.33 -47.82 48.68
N ARG A 2 -4.02 -46.65 48.74
CA ARG A 2 -3.37 -45.34 48.48
C ARG A 2 -2.20 -45.02 49.42
N THR A 3 -2.32 -45.37 50.71
CA THR A 3 -1.27 -45.17 51.73
C THR A 3 -0.07 -46.09 51.54
N GLN A 4 -0.28 -47.36 51.19
CA GLN A 4 0.80 -48.31 50.87
C GLN A 4 1.58 -47.91 49.60
N ASN A 5 0.90 -47.43 48.56
CA ASN A 5 1.58 -46.90 47.37
C ASN A 5 2.36 -45.61 47.66
N ALA A 6 1.87 -44.75 48.55
CA ALA A 6 2.60 -43.56 48.97
C ALA A 6 3.87 -43.93 49.76
N LEU A 7 3.77 -44.90 50.67
CA LEU A 7 4.92 -45.42 51.43
C LEU A 7 5.97 -46.07 50.50
N SER A 8 5.53 -46.91 49.57
CA SER A 8 6.42 -47.54 48.58
C SER A 8 7.11 -46.50 47.68
N ARG A 9 6.42 -45.42 47.30
CA ARG A 9 7.02 -44.29 46.56
C ARG A 9 7.97 -43.46 47.42
N SER A 10 7.71 -43.30 48.72
CA SER A 10 8.62 -42.58 49.61
C SER A 10 9.92 -43.33 49.91
N GLN A 11 9.93 -44.65 49.70
CA GLN A 11 11.06 -45.54 49.93
C GLN A 11 11.72 -46.01 48.62
N GLU A 12 11.30 -45.47 47.47
CA GLU A 12 11.87 -45.86 46.17
C GLU A 12 13.29 -45.30 46.01
N SER A 13 14.19 -46.10 45.43
CA SER A 13 15.53 -45.61 45.07
C SER A 13 15.44 -44.65 43.87
N ALA A 14 16.46 -43.80 43.69
CA ALA A 14 16.50 -42.88 42.54
C ALA A 14 16.42 -43.62 41.20
N GLU A 15 17.08 -44.77 41.07
CA GLU A 15 17.04 -45.62 39.87
C GLU A 15 15.65 -46.23 39.64
N ALA A 16 15.00 -46.73 40.70
CA ALA A 16 13.65 -47.27 40.61
C ALA A 16 12.63 -46.18 40.26
N HIS A 17 12.80 -44.98 40.81
CA HIS A 17 12.03 -43.79 40.47
C HIS A 17 12.17 -43.44 38.99
N GLU A 18 13.40 -43.37 38.49
CA GLU A 18 13.69 -43.03 37.10
C GLU A 18 13.15 -44.09 36.13
N MET A 19 13.31 -45.37 36.45
CA MET A 19 12.74 -46.47 35.67
C MET A 19 11.22 -46.38 35.61
N ARG A 20 10.56 -46.12 36.75
CA ARG A 20 9.10 -45.93 36.80
C ARG A 20 8.66 -44.75 35.93
N LEU A 21 9.32 -43.60 36.04
CA LEU A 21 9.03 -42.44 35.20
C LEU A 21 9.30 -42.69 33.72
N SER A 22 10.33 -43.46 33.39
CA SER A 22 10.64 -43.86 32.00
C SER A 22 9.51 -44.70 31.40
N ILE A 23 9.04 -45.71 32.13
CA ILE A 23 7.91 -46.55 31.72
C ILE A 23 6.62 -45.71 31.57
N ASP A 24 6.36 -44.79 32.51
CA ASP A 24 5.19 -43.91 32.44
C ASP A 24 5.26 -42.98 31.21
N ARG A 25 6.44 -42.39 30.92
CA ARG A 25 6.66 -41.57 29.71
C ARG A 25 6.43 -42.38 28.45
N GLU A 26 6.96 -43.61 28.37
CA GLU A 26 6.79 -44.48 27.20
C GLU A 26 5.32 -44.85 26.99
N ARG A 27 4.60 -45.20 28.06
CA ARG A 27 3.17 -45.50 28.01
C ARG A 27 2.37 -44.29 27.54
N HIS A 28 2.67 -43.10 28.05
CA HIS A 28 2.02 -41.87 27.59
C HIS A 28 2.35 -41.54 26.14
N ALA A 29 3.59 -41.74 25.70
CA ALA A 29 3.98 -41.53 24.30
C ALA A 29 3.22 -42.47 23.36
N LYS A 30 3.15 -43.77 23.69
CA LYS A 30 2.38 -44.76 22.93
C LYS A 30 0.90 -44.39 22.87
N SER A 31 0.30 -44.04 24.02
CA SER A 31 -1.09 -43.60 24.07
C SER A 31 -1.35 -42.35 23.24
N ARG A 32 -0.45 -41.36 23.24
CA ARG A 32 -0.59 -40.14 22.42
C ARG A 32 -0.39 -40.39 20.94
N ALA A 33 0.48 -41.33 20.57
CA ALA A 33 0.72 -41.71 19.18
C ALA A 33 -0.49 -42.44 18.57
N SER A 34 -1.26 -43.18 19.38
CA SER A 34 -2.47 -43.87 18.93
C SER A 34 -3.76 -43.06 19.15
N GLU A 35 -3.68 -41.78 19.54
CA GLU A 35 -4.86 -40.92 19.68
C GLU A 35 -5.51 -40.69 18.30
N THR A 36 -6.84 -40.79 18.26
CA THR A 36 -7.60 -40.28 17.13
C THR A 36 -7.63 -38.75 17.15
N TYR A 37 -7.94 -38.12 16.02
CA TYR A 37 -8.09 -36.66 15.93
C TYR A 37 -9.07 -36.12 16.99
N THR A 38 -10.24 -36.75 17.17
CA THR A 38 -11.26 -36.30 18.12
C THR A 38 -10.81 -36.45 19.59
N GLN A 39 -10.10 -37.54 19.91
CA GLN A 39 -9.50 -37.73 21.24
C GLN A 39 -8.44 -36.66 21.53
N ARG A 40 -7.56 -36.39 20.55
CA ARG A 40 -6.55 -35.34 20.64
C ARG A 40 -7.17 -33.96 20.86
N GLU A 41 -8.19 -33.60 20.10
CA GLU A 41 -8.87 -32.31 20.26
C GLU A 41 -9.59 -32.19 21.60
N THR A 42 -10.24 -33.25 22.06
CA THR A 42 -10.87 -33.28 23.40
C THR A 42 -9.85 -33.08 24.51
N ARG A 43 -8.69 -33.76 24.41
CA ARG A 43 -7.58 -33.62 25.36
C ARG A 43 -6.99 -32.22 25.34
N LEU A 44 -6.72 -31.67 24.15
CA LEU A 44 -6.17 -30.31 24.01
C LEU A 44 -7.17 -29.25 24.48
N SER A 45 -8.45 -29.37 24.17
CA SER A 45 -9.51 -28.50 24.67
C SER A 45 -9.57 -28.53 26.20
N SER A 46 -9.62 -29.73 26.79
CA SER A 46 -9.59 -29.91 28.26
C SER A 46 -8.30 -29.38 28.90
N GLN A 47 -7.17 -29.41 28.18
CA GLN A 47 -5.92 -28.83 28.65
C GLN A 47 -5.97 -27.29 28.63
N ARG A 48 -6.46 -26.69 27.54
CA ARG A 48 -6.64 -25.23 27.42
C ARG A 48 -7.57 -24.70 28.51
N SER A 49 -8.73 -25.33 28.72
CA SER A 49 -9.68 -24.91 29.77
C SER A 49 -9.06 -24.95 31.16
N ARG A 50 -8.26 -25.98 31.48
CA ARG A 50 -7.54 -26.05 32.76
C ARG A 50 -6.47 -24.98 32.89
N THR A 51 -5.72 -24.69 31.82
CA THR A 51 -4.71 -23.62 31.86
C THR A 51 -5.34 -22.24 31.98
N ASP A 52 -6.48 -22.01 31.32
CA ASP A 52 -7.19 -20.74 31.37
C ASP A 52 -7.80 -20.53 32.75
N ALA A 53 -8.41 -21.57 33.34
CA ALA A 53 -8.87 -21.53 34.73
C ALA A 53 -7.73 -21.28 35.72
N ALA A 54 -6.58 -21.96 35.55
CA ALA A 54 -5.41 -21.72 36.40
C ALA A 54 -4.90 -20.26 36.28
N ARG A 55 -4.93 -19.69 35.07
CA ARG A 55 -4.54 -18.28 34.82
C ARG A 55 -5.56 -17.28 35.34
N SER A 56 -6.85 -17.59 35.35
CA SER A 56 -7.87 -16.68 35.88
C SER A 56 -7.82 -16.52 37.40
N TYR A 57 -7.31 -17.54 38.10
CA TYR A 57 -7.09 -17.51 39.55
C TYR A 57 -5.62 -17.23 39.92
N GLU A 58 -4.79 -16.79 38.97
CA GLU A 58 -3.38 -16.47 39.20
C GLU A 58 -3.26 -15.20 40.07
N SER A 59 -2.42 -15.23 41.11
CA SER A 59 -2.09 -14.02 41.86
C SER A 59 -1.26 -13.06 41.00
N VAL A 60 -1.21 -11.78 41.38
CA VAL A 60 -0.42 -10.78 40.64
C VAL A 60 1.06 -11.14 40.63
N GLU A 61 1.59 -11.63 41.75
CA GLU A 61 2.99 -12.05 41.90
C GLU A 61 3.28 -13.28 41.04
N ALA A 62 2.40 -14.29 41.08
CA ALA A 62 2.54 -15.48 40.24
C ALA A 62 2.51 -15.11 38.74
N ARG A 63 1.64 -14.17 38.36
CA ARG A 63 1.56 -13.64 37.00
C ARG A 63 2.85 -12.92 36.59
N GLN A 64 3.43 -12.11 37.48
CA GLN A 64 4.68 -11.42 37.22
C GLN A 64 5.83 -12.40 37.00
N ILE A 65 5.99 -13.39 37.90
CA ILE A 65 7.00 -14.44 37.78
C ILE A 65 6.83 -15.20 36.46
N ARG A 66 5.60 -15.60 36.12
CA ARG A 66 5.35 -16.31 34.86
C ARG A 66 5.74 -15.46 33.64
N LEU A 67 5.36 -14.18 33.63
CA LEU A 67 5.71 -13.26 32.53
C LEU A 67 7.21 -13.00 32.45
N GLU A 68 7.91 -12.94 33.58
CA GLU A 68 9.36 -12.80 33.63
C GLU A 68 10.05 -14.05 33.07
N CYS A 69 9.67 -15.25 33.53
CA CYS A 69 10.16 -16.50 32.95
C CYS A 69 9.84 -16.63 31.46
N ASP A 70 8.68 -16.14 31.00
CA ASP A 70 8.33 -16.11 29.56
C ASP A 70 9.26 -15.17 28.77
N ARG A 71 9.59 -13.99 29.32
CA ARG A 71 10.53 -13.04 28.70
C ARG A 71 11.94 -13.61 28.62
N GLU A 72 12.43 -14.22 29.69
CA GLU A 72 13.75 -14.86 29.73
C GLU A 72 13.85 -15.97 28.69
N ARG A 73 12.89 -16.90 28.66
CA ARG A 73 12.85 -17.96 27.64
C ARG A 73 12.83 -17.41 26.21
N HIS A 74 12.10 -16.33 25.96
CA HIS A 74 12.09 -15.69 24.65
C HIS A 74 13.42 -15.01 24.32
N ALA A 75 14.09 -14.40 25.30
CA ALA A 75 15.41 -13.80 25.12
C ALA A 75 16.46 -14.87 24.81
N ASP A 76 16.50 -15.97 25.57
CA ASP A 76 17.40 -17.09 25.35
C ASP A 76 17.16 -17.75 23.99
N SER A 77 15.89 -17.99 23.65
CA SER A 77 15.53 -18.53 22.34
C SER A 77 16.04 -17.61 21.22
N ARG A 78 15.87 -16.29 21.32
CA ARG A 78 16.37 -15.32 20.32
C ARG A 78 17.90 -15.24 20.28
N ALA A 79 18.57 -15.37 21.41
CA ALA A 79 20.04 -15.38 21.48
C ALA A 79 20.64 -16.63 20.82
N SER A 80 19.92 -17.75 20.90
CA SER A 80 20.30 -19.03 20.26
C SER A 80 19.82 -19.21 18.82
N GLU A 81 19.11 -18.23 18.24
CA GLU A 81 18.61 -18.29 16.86
C GLU A 81 19.78 -18.43 15.86
N THR A 82 19.64 -19.35 14.91
CA THR A 82 20.51 -19.34 13.72
C THR A 82 20.17 -18.15 12.83
N TYR A 83 21.08 -17.77 11.94
CA TYR A 83 20.85 -16.69 10.98
C TYR A 83 19.56 -16.89 10.16
N THR A 84 19.31 -18.11 9.67
CA THR A 84 18.12 -18.42 8.87
C THR A 84 16.82 -18.34 9.68
N GLN A 85 16.85 -18.76 10.95
CA GLN A 85 15.71 -18.62 11.87
C GLN A 85 15.41 -17.15 12.15
N ARG A 86 16.45 -16.35 12.38
CA ARG A 86 16.31 -14.90 12.60
C ARG A 86 15.71 -14.21 11.39
N GLU A 87 16.22 -14.49 10.19
CA GLU A 87 15.68 -13.90 8.94
C GLU A 87 14.23 -14.33 8.69
N ALA A 88 13.90 -15.60 8.89
CA ALA A 88 12.52 -16.07 8.78
C ALA A 88 11.57 -15.36 9.77
N ARG A 89 12.00 -15.19 11.03
CA ARG A 89 11.24 -14.45 12.05
C ARG A 89 11.05 -12.99 11.68
N LEU A 90 12.11 -12.30 11.23
CA LEU A 90 12.04 -10.90 10.82
C LEU A 90 11.17 -10.71 9.57
N CYS A 91 11.27 -11.61 8.60
CA CYS A 91 10.41 -11.63 7.42
C CYS A 91 8.93 -11.77 7.83
N LEU A 92 8.61 -12.75 8.67
CA LEU A 92 7.26 -12.95 9.20
C LEU A 92 6.76 -11.71 9.98
N GLN A 93 7.63 -11.08 10.78
CA GLN A 93 7.29 -9.88 11.54
C GLN A 93 6.98 -8.70 10.61
N ARG A 94 7.79 -8.48 9.56
CA ARG A 94 7.55 -7.45 8.53
C ARG A 94 6.24 -7.70 7.80
N SER A 95 5.99 -8.93 7.36
CA SER A 95 4.74 -9.29 6.68
C SER A 95 3.51 -9.10 7.56
N ARG A 96 3.58 -9.49 8.84
CA ARG A 96 2.49 -9.24 9.82
C ARG A 96 2.26 -7.76 10.05
N ALA A 97 3.32 -6.97 10.20
CA ALA A 97 3.19 -5.52 10.37
C ALA A 97 2.60 -4.85 9.13
N SER A 98 3.00 -5.28 7.93
CA SER A 98 2.44 -4.78 6.67
C SER A 98 0.96 -5.15 6.54
N PHE A 99 0.59 -6.40 6.85
CA PHE A 99 -0.80 -6.85 6.80
C PHE A 99 -1.65 -6.09 7.81
N SER A 100 -1.18 -5.95 9.05
CA SER A 100 -1.86 -5.15 10.08
C SER A 100 -2.11 -3.72 9.59
N ARG A 101 -1.10 -3.07 8.99
CA ARG A 101 -1.25 -1.71 8.42
C ARG A 101 -2.22 -1.63 7.26
N SER A 102 -2.37 -2.70 6.48
CA SER A 102 -3.29 -2.73 5.32
C SER A 102 -4.76 -2.86 5.71
N ILE A 103 -5.03 -3.39 6.90
CA ILE A 103 -6.39 -3.56 7.44
C ILE A 103 -6.74 -2.50 8.49
N GLU A 104 -5.80 -1.60 8.84
CA GLU A 104 -6.04 -0.47 9.74
C GLU A 104 -7.21 0.36 9.23
N ASP A 105 -8.16 0.65 10.11
CA ASP A 105 -9.15 1.69 9.86
C ASP A 105 -8.51 3.09 9.96
N ASP A 106 -9.27 4.12 9.59
CA ASP A 106 -8.74 5.49 9.55
C ASP A 106 -8.44 6.05 10.95
N GLU A 107 -9.18 5.63 11.99
CA GLU A 107 -8.95 6.08 13.36
C GLU A 107 -7.66 5.45 13.92
N GLU A 108 -7.48 4.14 13.75
CA GLU A 108 -6.27 3.40 14.09
C GLU A 108 -5.05 3.97 13.36
N ARG A 109 -5.18 4.27 12.07
CA ARG A 109 -4.11 4.89 11.27
C ARG A 109 -3.73 6.27 11.79
N GLU A 110 -4.71 7.10 12.15
CA GLU A 110 -4.45 8.44 12.67
C GLU A 110 -3.84 8.37 14.08
N THR A 111 -4.31 7.47 14.95
CA THR A 111 -3.69 7.28 16.28
C THR A 111 -2.25 6.81 16.18
N ARG A 112 -1.93 5.88 15.27
CA ARG A 112 -0.56 5.44 14.98
C ARG A 112 0.28 6.60 14.46
N SER A 113 -0.20 7.34 13.46
CA SER A 113 0.53 8.46 12.85
C SER A 113 0.75 9.60 13.85
N ARG A 114 -0.24 9.91 14.69
CA ARG A 114 -0.10 10.87 15.80
C ARG A 114 0.95 10.42 16.81
N ARG A 115 0.95 9.14 17.19
CA ARG A 115 1.98 8.56 18.08
C ARG A 115 3.37 8.68 17.44
N ASP A 116 3.54 8.27 16.20
CA ASP A 116 4.82 8.34 15.47
C ASP A 116 5.33 9.80 15.40
N ARG A 117 4.46 10.76 15.03
CA ARG A 117 4.79 12.19 15.03
C ARG A 117 5.22 12.69 16.41
N SER A 118 4.49 12.32 17.46
CA SER A 118 4.82 12.72 18.84
C SER A 118 6.15 12.15 19.33
N GLN A 119 6.44 10.89 19.01
CA GLN A 119 7.71 10.24 19.35
C GLN A 119 8.88 10.89 18.61
N HIS A 120 8.72 11.20 17.32
CA HIS A 120 9.74 11.94 16.58
C HIS A 120 9.93 13.35 17.13
N ALA A 121 8.87 14.05 17.53
CA ALA A 121 8.99 15.37 18.14
C ALA A 121 9.74 15.31 19.49
N LEU A 122 9.40 14.34 20.34
CA LEU A 122 10.10 14.11 21.61
C LEU A 122 11.57 13.77 21.39
N SER A 123 11.87 12.84 20.48
CA SER A 123 13.24 12.49 20.11
C SER A 123 14.02 13.73 19.65
N ARG A 124 13.42 14.59 18.81
CA ARG A 124 14.04 15.84 18.36
C ARG A 124 14.25 16.86 19.48
N SER A 125 13.35 16.93 20.45
CA SER A 125 13.46 17.85 21.58
C SER A 125 14.57 17.46 22.56
N LEU A 126 14.93 16.17 22.58
CA LEU A 126 15.97 15.60 23.44
C LEU A 126 17.31 15.41 22.68
N GLU A 127 17.38 15.79 21.39
CA GLU A 127 18.61 15.71 20.59
C GLU A 127 19.70 16.63 21.18
N THR A 128 20.90 16.09 21.37
CA THR A 128 22.10 16.89 21.61
C THR A 128 22.45 17.73 20.37
N ASP A 129 23.28 18.75 20.54
CA ASP A 129 23.68 19.61 19.43
C ASP A 129 24.42 18.83 18.34
N GLU A 130 25.30 17.90 18.73
CA GLU A 130 26.02 16.98 17.84
C GLU A 130 25.06 16.12 17.02
N GLN A 131 24.10 15.46 17.68
CA GLN A 131 23.07 14.64 17.00
C GLN A 131 22.24 15.48 16.01
N ARG A 132 21.95 16.73 16.38
CA ARG A 132 21.21 17.66 15.52
C ARG A 132 22.00 18.05 14.29
N GLU A 133 23.31 18.27 14.43
CA GLU A 133 24.21 18.57 13.32
C GLU A 133 24.37 17.37 12.38
N GLU A 134 24.60 16.17 12.92
CA GLU A 134 24.65 14.93 12.15
C GLU A 134 23.37 14.73 11.33
N ARG A 135 22.20 14.91 11.95
CA ARG A 135 20.92 14.79 11.25
C ARG A 135 20.78 15.80 10.12
N ARG A 136 21.22 17.05 10.32
CA ARG A 136 21.22 18.08 9.26
C ARG A 136 22.23 17.75 8.16
N ALA A 137 23.41 17.27 8.50
CA ALA A 137 24.42 16.84 7.55
C ALA A 137 23.93 15.67 6.68
N ALA A 138 23.33 14.65 7.31
CA ALA A 138 22.71 13.53 6.61
C ALA A 138 21.57 13.99 5.69
N ALA A 139 20.77 14.99 6.09
CA ALA A 139 19.75 15.57 5.23
C ALA A 139 20.34 16.29 4.00
N ARG A 140 21.44 17.02 4.17
CA ARG A 140 22.17 17.64 3.04
C ARG A 140 22.75 16.59 2.10
N GLN A 141 23.36 15.53 2.64
CA GLN A 141 23.91 14.42 1.84
C GLN A 141 22.83 13.75 0.98
N ARG A 142 21.68 13.38 1.58
CA ARG A 142 20.54 12.81 0.83
C ARG A 142 20.05 13.73 -0.28
N TYR A 143 20.03 15.04 -0.04
CA TYR A 143 19.65 16.01 -1.07
C TYR A 143 20.65 16.03 -2.23
N HIS A 144 21.96 15.99 -1.94
CA HIS A 144 22.99 15.91 -2.97
C HIS A 144 22.94 14.61 -3.77
N GLU A 145 22.69 13.47 -3.12
CA GLU A 145 22.49 12.18 -3.80
C GLU A 145 21.32 12.25 -4.77
N LEU A 146 20.15 12.74 -4.32
CA LEU A 146 18.98 12.92 -5.19
C LEU A 146 19.27 13.82 -6.40
N LEU A 147 20.03 14.90 -6.22
CA LEU A 147 20.45 15.75 -7.33
C LEU A 147 21.42 15.06 -8.27
N GLY A 148 22.34 14.23 -7.75
CA GLY A 148 23.23 13.40 -8.55
C GLY A 148 22.46 12.38 -9.39
N ASP A 149 21.51 11.67 -8.78
CA ASP A 149 20.65 10.71 -9.46
C ASP A 149 19.80 11.39 -10.54
N ALA A 150 19.24 12.56 -10.26
CA ALA A 150 18.52 13.35 -11.25
C ALA A 150 19.43 13.80 -12.41
N SER A 151 20.64 14.29 -12.10
CA SER A 151 21.60 14.72 -13.11
C SER A 151 22.05 13.56 -14.01
N THR A 152 22.31 12.39 -13.42
CA THR A 152 22.69 11.19 -14.17
C THR A 152 21.54 10.69 -15.04
N HIS A 153 20.31 10.65 -14.52
CA HIS A 153 19.12 10.33 -15.31
C HIS A 153 18.94 11.27 -16.50
N LEU A 154 19.08 12.58 -16.31
CA LEU A 154 19.01 13.57 -17.39
C LEU A 154 20.13 13.41 -18.43
N SER A 155 21.33 13.02 -18.00
CA SER A 155 22.44 12.73 -18.92
C SER A 155 22.15 11.49 -19.76
N GLN A 156 21.70 10.40 -19.13
CA GLN A 156 21.35 9.16 -19.81
C GLN A 156 20.23 9.37 -20.83
N GLU A 157 19.21 10.17 -20.49
CA GLU A 157 18.16 10.55 -21.44
C GLU A 157 18.69 11.37 -22.61
N ARG A 158 19.63 12.30 -22.36
CA ARG A 158 20.29 13.06 -23.44
C ARG A 158 21.05 12.14 -24.39
N ASP A 159 21.82 11.20 -23.86
CA ASP A 159 22.61 10.25 -24.66
C ASP A 159 21.69 9.34 -25.49
N ARG A 160 20.61 8.80 -24.89
CA ARG A 160 19.56 8.06 -25.61
C ARG A 160 18.97 8.86 -26.78
N ILE A 161 18.63 10.12 -26.55
CA ILE A 161 18.09 11.00 -27.60
C ILE A 161 19.13 11.22 -28.70
N GLN A 162 20.41 11.39 -28.35
CA GLN A 162 21.48 11.56 -29.34
C GLN A 162 21.69 10.30 -30.19
N GLU A 163 21.66 9.10 -29.58
CA GLU A 163 21.76 7.83 -30.30
C GLU A 163 20.61 7.69 -31.30
N ILE A 164 19.37 7.95 -30.87
CA ILE A 164 18.19 7.92 -31.74
C ILE A 164 18.39 8.89 -32.91
N ARG A 165 18.75 10.14 -32.64
CA ARG A 165 18.97 11.17 -33.68
C ARG A 165 20.10 10.82 -34.63
N GLY A 166 21.12 10.10 -34.16
CA GLY A 166 22.23 9.61 -34.99
C GLY A 166 21.79 8.62 -36.06
N THR A 167 20.70 7.89 -35.83
CA THR A 167 20.14 6.91 -36.79
C THR A 167 19.15 7.52 -37.78
N TRP A 168 18.80 8.81 -37.65
CA TRP A 168 17.79 9.44 -38.49
C TRP A 168 18.30 9.76 -39.89
N SER A 169 17.41 9.64 -40.88
CA SER A 169 17.66 10.13 -42.25
C SER A 169 17.64 11.65 -42.33
N ASP A 170 18.17 12.23 -43.41
CA ASP A 170 18.21 13.69 -43.58
C ASP A 170 16.81 14.32 -43.62
N GLU A 171 15.82 13.64 -44.20
CA GLU A 171 14.42 14.07 -44.19
C GLU A 171 13.84 14.09 -42.76
N GLN A 172 14.13 13.08 -41.94
CA GLN A 172 13.69 13.01 -40.55
C GLN A 172 14.34 14.11 -39.70
N ARG A 173 15.62 14.41 -39.94
CA ARG A 173 16.32 15.51 -39.26
C ARG A 173 15.73 16.87 -39.66
N ALA A 174 15.43 17.09 -40.93
CA ALA A 174 14.81 18.33 -41.41
C ALA A 174 13.41 18.54 -40.82
N ALA A 175 12.59 17.48 -40.76
CA ALA A 175 11.27 17.52 -40.15
C ALA A 175 11.32 17.88 -38.66
N GLN A 176 12.26 17.32 -37.89
CA GLN A 176 12.43 17.65 -36.49
C GLN A 176 12.93 19.08 -36.26
N VAL A 177 13.87 19.57 -37.09
CA VAL A 177 14.35 20.96 -36.98
C VAL A 177 13.21 21.94 -37.21
N GLU A 178 12.35 21.67 -38.18
CA GLU A 178 11.16 22.48 -38.41
C GLU A 178 10.18 22.37 -37.24
N GLN A 179 9.96 21.17 -36.68
CA GLN A 179 9.13 20.99 -35.49
C GLN A 179 9.68 21.73 -34.26
N ASP A 180 10.99 21.68 -34.01
CA ASP A 180 11.65 22.39 -32.91
C ASP A 180 11.59 23.91 -33.11
N ARG A 181 11.70 24.39 -34.35
CA ARG A 181 11.50 25.80 -34.72
C ARG A 181 10.07 26.25 -34.40
N LEU A 182 9.08 25.46 -34.79
CA LEU A 182 7.66 25.72 -34.49
C LEU A 182 7.41 25.73 -32.98
N ARG A 183 7.92 24.75 -32.22
CA ARG A 183 7.83 24.74 -30.75
C ARG A 183 8.44 25.99 -30.11
N ARG A 184 9.61 26.45 -30.58
CA ARG A 184 10.24 27.68 -30.05
C ARG A 184 9.41 28.92 -30.34
N ASN A 185 8.88 29.05 -31.56
CA ASN A 185 8.02 30.17 -31.93
C ASN A 185 6.76 30.20 -31.05
N VAL A 186 6.13 29.06 -30.80
CA VAL A 186 4.95 28.95 -29.91
C VAL A 186 5.29 29.32 -28.47
N ASN A 187 6.41 28.84 -27.93
CA ASN A 187 6.84 29.21 -26.58
C ASN A 187 7.18 30.70 -26.46
N GLN A 188 7.72 31.33 -27.52
CA GLN A 188 8.01 32.76 -27.55
C GLN A 188 6.73 33.61 -27.61
N LEU A 189 5.72 33.17 -28.36
CA LEU A 189 4.40 33.82 -28.41
C LEU A 189 3.61 33.64 -27.11
N SER A 190 3.86 32.54 -26.37
CA SER A 190 3.20 32.28 -25.08
C SER A 190 3.80 33.08 -23.92
N THR A 191 4.99 33.67 -24.07
CA THR A 191 5.67 34.47 -23.03
C THR A 191 5.65 35.97 -23.30
N SER A 192 5.15 36.41 -24.45
CA SER A 192 4.93 37.82 -24.75
C SER A 192 3.53 38.26 -24.30
N ASP A 193 3.44 38.96 -23.17
CA ASP A 193 2.22 39.65 -22.69
C ASP A 193 1.90 40.94 -23.49
N GLU A 194 2.38 41.05 -24.73
CA GLU A 194 2.20 42.25 -25.55
C GLU A 194 1.29 41.94 -26.76
N GLU A 195 0.17 42.66 -26.78
CA GLU A 195 -0.82 42.77 -27.84
C GLU A 195 -0.15 43.12 -29.17
N SER A 196 0.21 42.12 -29.98
CA SER A 196 0.80 42.36 -31.30
C SER A 196 0.24 41.42 -32.38
N THR A 197 -0.56 42.06 -33.24
CA THR A 197 -0.73 41.80 -34.68
C THR A 197 -0.95 40.34 -35.10
N VAL A 198 -2.22 40.07 -35.39
CA VAL A 198 -2.76 38.94 -36.16
C VAL A 198 -1.91 38.69 -37.41
N TYR A 199 -1.02 37.71 -37.33
CA TYR A 199 -0.59 36.93 -38.48
C TYR A 199 -1.36 35.62 -38.43
N ASP A 200 -1.96 35.22 -39.55
CA ASP A 200 -2.88 34.08 -39.69
C ASP A 200 -2.32 32.78 -39.08
N ILE A 201 -2.83 32.43 -37.90
CA ILE A 201 -2.61 31.17 -37.19
C ILE A 201 -3.60 30.10 -37.72
N GLU A 202 -3.87 30.09 -39.03
CA GLU A 202 -4.79 29.12 -39.63
C GLU A 202 -4.09 27.85 -40.14
N GLU A 203 -2.75 27.83 -40.29
CA GLU A 203 -2.08 26.70 -40.95
C GLU A 203 -1.57 25.57 -40.06
N GLN A 204 -1.67 25.61 -38.72
CA GLN A 204 -1.17 24.47 -37.90
C GLN A 204 -2.05 24.12 -36.67
N PRO A 205 -3.17 23.41 -36.86
CA PRO A 205 -4.17 23.14 -35.82
C PRO A 205 -3.74 22.21 -34.67
N TRP A 206 -2.61 21.50 -34.78
CA TRP A 206 -2.18 20.50 -33.78
C TRP A 206 -1.19 21.04 -32.74
N LEU A 207 -0.47 22.14 -33.01
CA LEU A 207 0.48 22.74 -32.06
C LEU A 207 -0.24 23.39 -30.86
N ASN A 208 -1.46 23.86 -31.06
CA ASN A 208 -2.28 24.55 -30.07
C ASN A 208 -3.03 23.56 -29.15
N LYS A 209 -2.86 22.25 -29.37
CA LYS A 209 -3.62 21.16 -28.73
C LYS A 209 -2.74 20.24 -27.88
N GLU A 210 -1.43 20.51 -27.78
CA GLU A 210 -0.52 19.72 -26.95
C GLU A 210 -0.95 19.83 -25.47
N GLY A 211 -1.47 18.74 -24.90
CA GLY A 211 -2.04 18.71 -23.54
C GLY A 211 -3.56 18.87 -23.45
N SER A 212 -4.27 19.21 -24.54
CA SER A 212 -5.72 19.39 -24.51
C SER A 212 -6.52 18.09 -24.29
N GLY A 213 -5.87 16.94 -24.42
CA GLY A 213 -6.43 15.63 -24.05
C GLY A 213 -6.46 15.36 -22.55
N PHE A 214 -5.68 16.12 -21.76
CA PHE A 214 -5.65 16.03 -20.30
C PHE A 214 -6.33 17.24 -19.63
N MET A 215 -6.42 18.38 -20.32
CA MET A 215 -7.13 19.58 -19.87
C MET A 215 -7.99 20.17 -20.98
N TYR A 216 -9.30 20.17 -20.79
CA TYR A 216 -10.25 20.73 -21.76
C TYR A 216 -10.08 22.27 -21.88
N ASN A 217 -9.91 22.77 -23.10
CA ASN A 217 -9.80 24.20 -23.38
C ASN A 217 -11.00 24.68 -24.21
N VAL A 218 -11.87 25.48 -23.60
CA VAL A 218 -13.12 25.98 -24.20
C VAL A 218 -12.90 26.88 -25.43
N ALA A 219 -11.71 27.49 -25.58
CA ALA A 219 -11.40 28.33 -26.73
C ALA A 219 -11.17 27.52 -28.02
N ILE A 220 -11.02 26.19 -27.92
CA ILE A 220 -10.81 25.31 -29.07
C ILE A 220 -12.17 24.77 -29.53
N ASN A 221 -12.55 25.05 -30.77
CA ASN A 221 -13.73 24.43 -31.38
C ASN A 221 -13.43 22.98 -31.80
N TYR A 222 -13.45 22.03 -30.85
CA TYR A 222 -13.12 20.63 -31.10
C TYR A 222 -13.99 19.97 -32.18
N ALA A 223 -15.26 20.38 -32.31
CA ALA A 223 -16.23 19.81 -33.24
C ALA A 223 -15.88 20.09 -34.72
N ALA A 224 -15.19 21.20 -35.00
CA ALA A 224 -14.81 21.56 -36.37
C ALA A 224 -13.68 20.68 -36.95
N TYR A 225 -12.95 19.92 -36.13
CA TYR A 225 -11.69 19.27 -36.52
C TYR A 225 -11.72 17.74 -36.47
N GLY A 226 -12.85 17.13 -36.08
CA GLY A 226 -12.94 15.67 -36.06
C GLY A 226 -14.32 15.21 -35.66
N ASP A 227 -14.89 14.34 -36.50
CA ASP A 227 -16.06 13.55 -36.14
C ASP A 227 -15.56 12.22 -35.56
N ILE A 228 -15.59 12.10 -34.23
CA ILE A 228 -15.18 10.88 -33.52
C ILE A 228 -16.24 9.77 -33.72
N GLY A 229 -17.36 10.09 -34.37
CA GLY A 229 -18.46 9.18 -34.61
C GLY A 229 -19.23 8.82 -33.34
N ALA A 230 -20.32 8.07 -33.51
CA ALA A 230 -21.14 7.63 -32.39
C ALA A 230 -20.50 6.46 -31.62
N LEU A 231 -20.86 6.34 -30.34
CA LEU A 231 -20.44 5.28 -29.43
C LEU A 231 -21.18 3.96 -29.77
N GLU A 232 -20.86 3.35 -30.91
CA GLU A 232 -21.61 2.23 -31.47
C GLU A 232 -20.97 0.86 -31.23
N GLU A 233 -19.65 0.80 -31.03
CA GLU A 233 -18.96 -0.46 -30.80
C GLU A 233 -19.02 -0.86 -29.32
N VAL A 234 -19.16 -2.16 -29.04
CA VAL A 234 -19.18 -2.67 -27.66
C VAL A 234 -17.83 -3.32 -27.35
N CYS A 235 -17.20 -2.90 -26.24
CA CYS A 235 -15.96 -3.50 -25.78
C CYS A 235 -16.18 -4.96 -25.36
N ALA A 236 -15.39 -5.89 -25.87
CA ALA A 236 -15.47 -7.31 -25.51
C ALA A 236 -15.11 -7.62 -24.05
N HIS A 237 -14.39 -6.72 -23.36
CA HIS A 237 -13.90 -6.96 -21.99
C HIS A 237 -14.83 -6.42 -20.90
N CYS A 238 -15.35 -5.20 -21.05
CA CYS A 238 -16.20 -4.54 -20.04
C CYS A 238 -17.62 -4.24 -20.52
N GLN A 239 -17.98 -4.62 -21.76
CA GLN A 239 -19.29 -4.37 -22.38
C GLN A 239 -19.68 -2.88 -22.50
N ALA A 240 -18.75 -1.95 -22.23
CA ALA A 240 -18.95 -0.53 -22.44
C ALA A 240 -19.03 -0.20 -23.93
N ARG A 241 -19.85 0.78 -24.28
CA ARG A 241 -19.83 1.39 -25.62
C ARG A 241 -18.53 2.17 -25.80
N LYS A 242 -17.90 2.02 -26.96
CA LYS A 242 -16.62 2.63 -27.36
C LYS A 242 -16.71 3.21 -28.77
N TRP A 243 -15.77 4.08 -29.12
CA TRP A 243 -15.64 4.60 -30.47
C TRP A 243 -14.94 3.60 -31.40
N LYS A 244 -15.23 3.71 -32.70
CA LYS A 244 -14.62 2.92 -33.77
C LYS A 244 -13.14 3.30 -33.93
N GLY A 245 -12.27 2.60 -33.19
CA GLY A 245 -10.83 2.87 -33.12
C GLY A 245 -10.25 2.97 -31.71
N GLU A 246 -11.08 2.97 -30.65
CA GLU A 246 -10.61 2.96 -29.27
C GLU A 246 -9.97 1.59 -28.93
N PRO A 247 -8.70 1.55 -28.46
CA PRO A 247 -8.04 0.30 -28.09
C PRO A 247 -8.70 -0.33 -26.87
N ASN A 248 -8.78 -1.65 -26.87
CA ASN A 248 -9.33 -2.42 -25.75
C ASN A 248 -8.50 -2.13 -24.49
N GLY A 249 -9.10 -1.48 -23.48
CA GLY A 249 -8.43 -1.12 -22.23
C GLY A 249 -8.70 0.32 -21.76
N MET A 250 -8.84 1.29 -22.67
CA MET A 250 -9.15 2.69 -22.33
C MET A 250 -10.50 2.83 -21.62
N CYS A 251 -11.50 2.06 -22.03
CA CYS A 251 -12.81 1.93 -21.38
C CYS A 251 -12.83 1.00 -20.15
N CYS A 252 -11.77 0.23 -19.90
CA CYS A 252 -11.68 -0.71 -18.77
C CYS A 252 -10.93 -0.11 -17.56
N ALA A 253 -10.00 0.82 -17.81
CA ALA A 253 -9.23 1.50 -16.77
C ALA A 253 -10.00 2.65 -16.10
N SER A 254 -10.91 3.29 -16.84
CA SER A 254 -11.85 4.27 -16.32
C SER A 254 -13.23 3.62 -16.28
N VAL A 255 -13.98 3.76 -15.18
CA VAL A 255 -15.25 3.06 -14.90
C VAL A 255 -16.38 3.53 -15.85
N LYS A 256 -16.24 3.36 -17.16
CA LYS A 256 -17.33 3.46 -18.14
C LYS A 256 -18.20 2.22 -18.00
N LYS A 257 -19.01 2.12 -16.93
CA LYS A 257 -20.05 1.10 -16.85
C LYS A 257 -21.09 1.39 -17.92
N ALA A 258 -21.52 0.36 -18.66
CA ALA A 258 -22.65 0.47 -19.56
C ALA A 258 -23.87 0.99 -18.77
N MET A 259 -24.40 2.16 -19.16
CA MET A 259 -25.68 2.69 -18.65
C MET A 259 -26.84 1.89 -19.27
N SER A 260 -26.90 0.57 -19.06
CA SER A 260 -28.04 -0.26 -19.48
C SER A 260 -28.92 -0.72 -18.32
N GLU A 261 -28.66 -0.30 -17.07
CA GLU A 261 -29.49 -0.69 -15.91
C GLU A 261 -29.93 0.45 -14.99
N ILE A 262 -29.71 1.72 -15.36
CA ILE A 262 -30.30 2.87 -14.63
C ILE A 262 -31.33 3.52 -15.53
N ALA A 263 -32.38 2.76 -15.86
CA ALA A 263 -33.67 3.32 -16.21
C ALA A 263 -34.41 3.63 -14.89
N TYR A 264 -33.82 4.48 -14.04
CA TYR A 264 -34.56 5.11 -12.95
C TYR A 264 -35.03 6.47 -13.45
N ASP A 265 -36.33 6.45 -13.74
CA ASP A 265 -37.25 7.52 -14.04
C ASP A 265 -36.72 8.95 -13.87
N LEU A 266 -36.31 9.57 -14.98
CA LEU A 266 -35.96 11.00 -15.04
C LEU A 266 -37.09 11.92 -14.55
N ARG A 267 -38.32 11.41 -14.42
CA ARG A 267 -39.44 12.13 -13.82
C ARG A 267 -39.27 12.35 -12.32
N GLU A 268 -38.73 11.39 -11.56
CA GLU A 268 -38.56 11.55 -10.11
C GLU A 268 -37.45 12.56 -9.77
N ILE A 269 -36.36 12.59 -10.55
CA ILE A 269 -35.24 13.51 -10.34
C ILE A 269 -35.64 14.96 -10.68
N LEU A 270 -36.40 15.17 -11.76
CA LEU A 270 -36.96 16.49 -12.10
C LEU A 270 -37.96 16.97 -11.04
N THR A 271 -38.74 16.05 -10.45
CA THR A 271 -39.66 16.39 -9.37
C THR A 271 -38.88 16.78 -8.10
N PHE A 272 -37.79 16.09 -7.77
CA PHE A 272 -36.95 16.44 -6.61
C PHE A 272 -36.27 17.81 -6.75
N LEU A 273 -35.84 18.18 -7.98
CA LEU A 273 -35.23 19.48 -8.26
C LEU A 273 -36.24 20.63 -8.29
N LEU A 274 -37.51 20.36 -8.64
CA LEU A 274 -38.58 21.37 -8.64
C LEU A 274 -39.17 21.61 -7.23
N TYR A 275 -39.11 20.64 -6.32
CA TYR A 275 -39.65 20.76 -4.96
C TYR A 275 -38.62 21.13 -3.87
N ALA A 276 -37.33 21.21 -4.21
CA ALA A 276 -36.25 21.57 -3.27
C ALA A 276 -35.87 23.07 -3.28
N CYS A 277 -36.71 23.94 -3.85
CA CYS A 277 -36.49 25.40 -3.86
C CYS A 277 -37.39 26.07 -2.80
N PRO A 278 -36.90 26.35 -1.57
CA PRO A 278 -37.67 27.11 -0.60
C PRO A 278 -37.65 28.59 -1.01
N LEU A 279 -38.84 29.08 -1.35
CA LEU A 279 -39.35 30.44 -1.14
C LEU A 279 -38.31 31.57 -1.07
N ILE A 280 -38.18 32.32 -2.17
CA ILE A 280 -37.74 33.71 -2.12
C ILE A 280 -38.85 34.51 -1.44
N GLU A 281 -38.57 34.99 -0.24
CA GLU A 281 -39.37 35.99 0.47
C GLU A 281 -39.46 37.27 -0.38
N THR A 282 -40.67 37.74 -0.66
CA THR A 282 -40.90 39.11 -1.16
C THR A 282 -41.13 40.04 0.02
N PRO A 283 -40.36 41.14 0.18
CA PRO A 283 -40.81 42.27 0.98
C PRO A 283 -41.53 43.29 0.09
N SER A 284 -42.77 43.57 0.52
CA SER A 284 -43.62 44.78 0.34
C SER A 284 -43.68 45.47 -1.03
#